data_AF-E1VIU9-F1
#
_entry.id   AF-E1VIU9-F1
#
_cell.length_a   1.000
_cell.length_b   1.000
_cell.length_c   1.000
_cell.angle_alpha   90.00
_cell.angle_beta   90.00
_cell.angle_gamma   90.00
#
_symmetry.space_group_name_H-M   'P 1'
#
loop_
_entity.id
_entity.type
_entity.pdbx_description
1 polymer ?
#
loop_
_entity_poly.entity_id
_entity_poly.type
_entity_poly.pdbx_seq_one_letter_code
_entity_poly.pdbx_strand_id
1 'polypeptide(L)'
;MTTEQKLLIRPVKHPLERIDDHLVRLATANGFSSIATLCTYLRAWCKAAGYSSRGIDSADTKARLLSHYLEREVEAKSFDRPAFAKVNPILKTCSACLSEQKAIPFYWYLDDYQLCHIHYQPLSKPDSNETFDHVDVDLAQHPIVDLLDSSDPWLAYTSMQKCIDELRWLCWRLKQFYEIHLGIRLHTMNALSWINSIPPAEHSSDSRFDRITSLIADQSGLQKSDVRLLSALLLWQRMVPNNLFRAAGAGAEGATEASLEWASRQLIASEPMLMFICDAHQAPRNTPKLRLRDYIPSLAGLDEATDKALRQAVYSCGLTTELLVMLPSGDKSIQPKAAQKPLEACQQQPA
;
A
#
# COMPACT_ATOMS: atom_id res chain seq x y z
N MET A 1 6.20 10.20 46.36
CA MET A 1 6.55 8.92 45.72
C MET A 1 5.32 8.39 45.00
N THR A 2 5.17 8.66 43.71
CA THR A 2 4.11 8.03 42.91
C THR A 2 4.63 6.68 42.46
N THR A 3 4.13 5.61 43.06
CA THR A 3 4.40 4.23 42.64
C THR A 3 4.02 4.11 41.15
N GLU A 4 5.02 4.02 40.27
CA GLU A 4 4.79 3.66 38.88
C GLU A 4 4.12 2.27 38.85
N GLN A 5 2.82 2.22 38.57
CA GLN A 5 2.13 0.95 38.33
C GLN A 5 2.59 0.36 37.00
N LYS A 6 3.75 -0.30 36.98
CA LYS A 6 4.20 -1.04 35.79
C LYS A 6 3.14 -2.07 35.41
N LEU A 7 2.77 -2.13 34.12
CA LEU A 7 1.93 -3.22 33.62
C LEU A 7 2.66 -4.55 33.87
N LEU A 8 2.13 -5.32 34.82
CA LEU A 8 2.67 -6.58 35.30
C LEU A 8 2.41 -7.70 34.29
N ILE A 9 1.26 -7.66 33.61
CA ILE A 9 0.86 -8.66 32.61
C ILE A 9 0.76 -7.99 31.25
N ARG A 10 1.51 -8.50 30.27
CA ARG A 10 1.62 -7.92 28.91
C ARG A 10 1.23 -8.96 27.86
N PRO A 11 -0.07 -9.25 27.71
CA PRO A 11 -0.52 -10.20 26.69
C PRO A 11 0.00 -9.75 25.31
N VAL A 12 0.37 -10.71 24.48
CA VAL A 12 0.74 -10.43 23.09
C VAL A 12 -0.54 -10.07 22.34
N LYS A 13 -0.51 -8.97 21.60
CA LYS A 13 -1.62 -8.59 20.72
C LYS A 13 -1.75 -9.61 19.61
N HIS A 14 -2.94 -10.16 19.44
CA HIS A 14 -3.15 -11.09 18.34
C HIS A 14 -3.12 -10.31 17.00
N PRO A 15 -2.54 -10.86 15.92
CA PRO A 15 -2.44 -10.14 14.65
C PRO A 15 -3.80 -9.68 14.11
N LEU A 16 -4.86 -10.44 14.36
CA LEU A 16 -6.20 -10.15 13.85
C LEU A 16 -7.10 -9.46 14.89
N GLU A 17 -6.53 -9.07 16.03
CA GLU A 17 -7.28 -8.38 17.10
C GLU A 17 -7.21 -6.86 16.92
N ARG A 18 -8.33 -6.19 17.22
CA ARG A 18 -8.40 -4.72 17.22
C ARG A 18 -7.65 -4.16 18.43
N ILE A 19 -7.12 -2.94 18.31
CA ILE A 19 -6.46 -2.31 19.47
C ILE A 19 -7.40 -2.11 20.66
N ASP A 20 -8.70 -1.87 20.41
CA ASP A 20 -9.68 -1.71 21.49
C ASP A 20 -9.82 -2.99 22.32
N ASP A 21 -10.01 -4.15 21.66
CA ASP A 21 -10.19 -5.44 22.32
C ASP A 21 -8.89 -5.89 23.03
N HIS A 22 -7.75 -5.59 22.40
CA HIS A 22 -6.44 -5.79 23.03
C HIS A 22 -6.30 -4.96 24.32
N LEU A 23 -6.70 -3.68 24.29
CA LEU A 23 -6.65 -2.81 25.47
C LEU A 23 -7.65 -3.22 26.56
N VAL A 24 -8.80 -3.81 26.20
CA VAL A 24 -9.70 -4.44 27.20
C VAL A 24 -8.96 -5.54 27.93
N ARG A 25 -8.36 -6.50 27.19
CA ARG A 25 -7.62 -7.61 27.79
C ARG A 25 -6.47 -7.12 28.66
N LEU A 26 -5.73 -6.11 28.18
CA LEU A 26 -4.63 -5.51 28.91
C LEU A 26 -5.11 -4.82 30.20
N ALA A 27 -6.20 -4.07 30.14
CA ALA A 27 -6.81 -3.41 31.29
C ALA A 27 -7.25 -4.45 32.33
N THR A 28 -8.02 -5.47 31.91
CA THR A 28 -8.51 -6.54 32.78
C THR A 28 -7.37 -7.32 33.41
N ALA A 29 -6.36 -7.71 32.63
CA ALA A 29 -5.21 -8.47 33.14
C ALA A 29 -4.39 -7.69 34.18
N ASN A 30 -4.42 -6.36 34.15
CA ASN A 30 -3.68 -5.51 35.08
C ASN A 30 -4.59 -4.84 36.13
N GLY A 31 -5.84 -5.28 36.26
CA GLY A 31 -6.75 -4.79 37.31
C GLY A 31 -7.28 -3.37 37.10
N PHE A 32 -7.21 -2.82 35.89
CA PHE A 32 -7.85 -1.55 35.58
C PHE A 32 -9.37 -1.71 35.47
N SER A 33 -10.11 -0.75 36.01
CA SER A 33 -11.59 -0.75 35.99
C SER A 33 -12.18 -0.53 34.59
N SER A 34 -11.42 0.06 33.66
CA SER A 34 -11.87 0.29 32.28
C SER A 34 -10.69 0.59 31.36
N ILE A 35 -10.93 0.51 30.04
CA ILE A 35 -9.99 1.00 29.02
C ILE A 35 -9.69 2.50 29.23
N ALA A 36 -10.69 3.30 29.59
CA ALA A 36 -10.49 4.75 29.79
C ALA A 36 -9.52 5.04 30.94
N THR A 37 -9.62 4.26 32.02
CA THR A 37 -8.69 4.32 33.16
C THR A 37 -7.27 3.97 32.72
N LEU A 38 -7.11 2.87 31.96
CA LEU A 38 -5.82 2.47 31.39
C LEU A 38 -5.24 3.54 30.45
N CYS A 39 -6.03 4.08 29.52
CA CYS A 39 -5.58 5.14 28.61
C CYS A 39 -5.15 6.40 29.36
N THR A 40 -5.83 6.76 30.44
CA THR A 40 -5.45 7.90 31.30
C THR A 40 -4.11 7.65 31.97
N TYR A 41 -3.90 6.44 32.49
CA TYR A 41 -2.61 6.02 33.06
C TYR A 41 -1.49 6.07 32.01
N LEU A 42 -1.69 5.47 30.82
CA LEU A 42 -0.70 5.46 29.73
C LEU A 42 -0.32 6.87 29.27
N ARG A 43 -1.31 7.78 29.17
CA ARG A 43 -1.07 9.19 28.85
C ARG A 43 -0.26 9.90 29.92
N ALA A 44 -0.59 9.70 31.19
CA ALA A 44 0.14 10.31 32.30
C ALA A 44 1.61 9.86 32.30
N TRP A 45 1.84 8.56 32.05
CA TRP A 45 3.17 7.99 31.90
C TRP A 45 3.91 8.58 30.69
N CYS A 46 3.28 8.59 29.50
CA CYS A 46 3.89 9.14 28.29
C CYS A 46 4.29 10.60 28.47
N LYS A 47 3.44 11.40 29.12
CA LYS A 47 3.72 12.81 29.45
C LYS A 47 4.91 12.94 30.40
N ALA A 48 5.00 12.11 31.43
CA ALA A 48 6.12 12.12 32.38
C ALA A 48 7.45 11.70 31.71
N ALA A 49 7.39 10.77 30.77
CA ALA A 49 8.53 10.32 29.97
C ALA A 49 8.90 11.29 28.81
N GLY A 50 8.17 12.39 28.62
CA GLY A 50 8.45 13.39 27.59
C GLY A 50 7.89 13.08 26.19
N TYR A 51 7.06 12.05 26.04
CA TYR A 51 6.40 11.74 24.78
C TYR A 51 5.21 12.67 24.51
N SER A 52 5.13 13.22 23.29
CA SER A 52 4.01 14.05 22.84
C SER A 52 2.93 13.20 22.19
N SER A 53 1.91 12.81 22.95
CA SER A 53 0.71 12.14 22.45
C SER A 53 -0.48 13.11 22.44
N ARG A 54 -0.57 13.98 21.42
CA ARG A 54 -1.74 14.87 21.20
C ARG A 54 -2.74 14.19 20.25
N GLY A 55 -4.03 14.17 20.64
CA GLY A 55 -5.10 13.67 19.77
C GLY A 55 -6.32 13.13 20.54
N ILE A 56 -7.44 12.98 19.84
CA ILE A 56 -8.64 12.26 20.31
C ILE A 56 -8.26 10.77 20.49
N ASP A 57 -8.97 10.03 21.37
CA ASP A 57 -8.83 8.57 21.59
C ASP A 57 -9.22 7.72 20.37
N SER A 58 -8.68 8.05 19.20
CA SER A 58 -8.67 7.19 18.03
C SER A 58 -7.81 5.95 18.29
N ALA A 59 -8.06 4.90 17.52
CA ALA A 59 -7.27 3.68 17.58
C ALA A 59 -5.77 3.93 17.34
N ASP A 60 -5.40 4.85 16.44
CA ASP A 60 -4.00 5.22 16.21
C ASP A 60 -3.38 5.91 17.42
N THR A 61 -4.14 6.74 18.14
CA THR A 61 -3.66 7.38 19.37
C THR A 61 -3.46 6.34 20.46
N LYS A 62 -4.40 5.38 20.60
CA LYS A 62 -4.31 4.26 21.55
C LYS A 62 -3.13 3.35 21.27
N ALA A 63 -2.92 2.99 20.01
CA ALA A 63 -1.79 2.18 19.57
C ALA A 63 -0.46 2.88 19.87
N ARG A 64 -0.33 4.16 19.51
CA ARG A 64 0.88 4.96 19.79
C ARG A 64 1.20 5.04 21.29
N LEU A 65 0.19 5.32 22.13
CA LEU A 65 0.37 5.35 23.59
C LEU A 65 0.93 4.02 24.11
N LEU A 66 0.37 2.91 23.63
CA LEU A 66 0.82 1.58 24.04
C LEU A 66 2.21 1.24 23.49
N SER A 67 2.51 1.62 22.25
CA SER A 67 3.83 1.43 21.64
C SER A 67 4.94 2.15 22.40
N HIS A 68 4.68 3.41 22.80
CA HIS A 68 5.64 4.18 23.61
C HIS A 68 5.86 3.55 24.98
N TYR A 69 4.81 3.05 25.62
CA TYR A 69 4.90 2.42 26.92
C TYR A 69 5.63 1.07 26.88
N LEU A 70 5.40 0.27 25.84
CA LEU A 70 5.98 -1.07 25.69
C LEU A 70 7.34 -1.09 24.97
N GLU A 71 7.78 0.06 24.44
CA GLU A 71 9.00 0.20 23.64
C GLU A 71 9.03 -0.76 22.43
N ARG A 72 7.86 -1.01 21.82
CA ARG A 72 7.71 -1.82 20.61
C ARG A 72 6.54 -1.32 19.77
N GLU A 73 6.54 -1.62 18.49
CA GLU A 73 5.43 -1.27 17.62
C GLU A 73 4.19 -2.11 17.95
N VAL A 74 3.05 -1.43 18.08
CA VAL A 74 1.73 -2.03 18.22
C VAL A 74 0.84 -1.48 17.12
N GLU A 75 0.33 -2.37 16.28
CA GLU A 75 -0.59 -2.00 15.19
C GLU A 75 -1.97 -1.59 15.75
N ALA A 76 -2.51 -0.48 15.24
CA ALA A 76 -3.84 0.00 15.63
C ALA A 76 -4.97 -0.93 15.17
N LYS A 77 -4.86 -1.51 13.96
CA LYS A 77 -5.93 -2.26 13.27
C LYS A 77 -7.32 -1.73 13.63
N SER A 78 -7.58 -0.49 13.22
CA SER A 78 -8.82 0.20 13.52
C SER A 78 -9.82 -0.02 12.40
N PHE A 79 -10.91 -0.69 12.73
CA PHE A 79 -12.11 -0.70 11.90
C PHE A 79 -13.14 0.19 12.59
N ASP A 80 -13.89 0.97 11.82
CA ASP A 80 -14.75 2.01 12.36
C ASP A 80 -15.87 1.38 13.20
N ARG A 81 -15.72 1.44 14.54
CA ARG A 81 -16.62 0.79 15.52
C ARG A 81 -18.11 1.11 15.28
N PRO A 82 -18.52 2.33 14.89
CA PRO A 82 -19.93 2.64 14.61
C PRO A 82 -20.47 1.93 13.37
N ALA A 83 -19.61 1.62 12.38
CA ALA A 83 -20.03 0.95 11.15
C ALA A 83 -20.30 -0.55 11.38
N PHE A 84 -19.55 -1.20 12.28
CA PHE A 84 -19.70 -2.63 12.57
C PHE A 84 -20.58 -2.93 13.79
N ALA A 85 -20.48 -2.13 14.87
CA ALA A 85 -21.29 -2.33 16.08
C ALA A 85 -22.76 -1.97 15.89
N LYS A 86 -23.13 -1.20 14.85
CA LYS A 86 -24.53 -0.96 14.49
C LYS A 86 -25.21 -2.20 13.90
N VAL A 87 -24.43 -3.09 13.28
CA VAL A 87 -24.97 -4.23 12.51
C VAL A 87 -25.09 -5.47 13.41
N ASN A 88 -24.14 -5.67 14.33
CA ASN A 88 -24.19 -6.77 15.30
C ASN A 88 -24.12 -6.31 16.78
N PRO A 89 -25.27 -6.12 17.46
CA PRO A 89 -25.27 -5.74 18.88
C PRO A 89 -24.83 -6.89 19.82
N ILE A 90 -24.79 -8.13 19.33
CA ILE A 90 -24.39 -9.31 20.12
C ILE A 90 -23.28 -10.04 19.36
N LEU A 91 -22.03 -9.84 19.77
CA LEU A 91 -20.87 -10.52 19.18
C LEU A 91 -21.02 -12.04 19.29
N LYS A 92 -21.01 -12.73 18.16
CA LYS A 92 -20.92 -14.19 18.09
C LYS A 92 -19.44 -14.60 18.09
N THR A 93 -19.10 -15.67 18.77
CA THR A 93 -17.71 -16.11 18.99
C THR A 93 -17.56 -17.60 18.74
N CYS A 94 -16.33 -18.04 18.51
CA CYS A 94 -15.98 -19.46 18.53
C CYS A 94 -15.35 -19.79 19.88
N SER A 95 -15.98 -20.69 20.64
CA SER A 95 -15.54 -21.08 21.97
C SER A 95 -14.13 -21.69 21.97
N ALA A 96 -13.84 -22.55 20.99
CA ALA A 96 -12.52 -23.18 20.83
C ALA A 96 -11.43 -22.12 20.56
N CYS A 97 -11.60 -21.26 19.55
CA CYS A 97 -10.66 -20.16 19.27
C CYS A 97 -10.46 -19.26 20.49
N LEU A 98 -11.55 -18.91 21.19
CA LEU A 98 -11.49 -18.03 22.34
C LEU A 98 -10.72 -18.68 23.50
N SER A 99 -10.85 -20.00 23.68
CA SER A 99 -10.12 -20.75 24.71
C SER A 99 -8.61 -20.82 24.42
N GLU A 100 -8.22 -21.03 23.17
CA GLU A 100 -6.83 -21.18 22.75
C GLU A 100 -6.10 -19.83 22.65
N GLN A 101 -6.66 -18.91 21.86
CA GLN A 101 -6.00 -17.66 21.50
C GLN A 101 -6.26 -16.54 22.51
N LYS A 102 -7.35 -16.67 23.30
CA LYS A 102 -7.80 -15.68 24.29
C LYS A 102 -7.92 -14.26 23.74
N ALA A 103 -8.18 -14.14 22.43
CA ALA A 103 -8.21 -12.91 21.67
C ALA A 103 -9.49 -12.88 20.83
N ILE A 104 -10.01 -11.69 20.57
CA ILE A 104 -11.17 -11.49 19.70
C ILE A 104 -10.68 -11.00 18.34
N PRO A 105 -10.76 -11.82 17.28
CA PRO A 105 -10.44 -11.35 15.95
C PRO A 105 -11.52 -10.39 15.42
N PHE A 106 -11.11 -9.39 14.65
CA PHE A 106 -12.02 -8.34 14.16
C PHE A 106 -13.12 -8.88 13.24
N TYR A 107 -12.89 -9.98 12.53
CA TYR A 107 -13.84 -10.53 11.56
C TYR A 107 -15.05 -11.20 12.23
N TRP A 108 -15.03 -11.46 13.54
CA TRP A 108 -16.23 -11.87 14.28
C TRP A 108 -17.29 -10.77 14.39
N TYR A 109 -16.92 -9.51 14.11
CA TYR A 109 -17.85 -8.40 14.02
C TYR A 109 -18.53 -8.28 12.64
N LEU A 110 -18.20 -9.16 11.68
CA LEU A 110 -18.82 -9.18 10.35
C LEU A 110 -20.10 -10.01 10.39
N ASP A 111 -21.19 -9.46 9.87
CA ASP A 111 -22.51 -10.07 9.94
C ASP A 111 -22.66 -11.34 9.10
N ASP A 112 -21.93 -11.43 8.00
CA ASP A 112 -21.86 -12.60 7.12
C ASP A 112 -20.93 -13.70 7.66
N TYR A 113 -20.10 -13.40 8.66
CA TYR A 113 -19.19 -14.34 9.26
C TYR A 113 -19.88 -15.15 10.38
N GLN A 114 -20.56 -16.22 9.99
CA GLN A 114 -21.36 -17.07 10.90
C GLN A 114 -20.70 -18.39 11.28
N LEU A 115 -19.59 -18.77 10.63
CA LEU A 115 -18.87 -20.02 10.85
C LEU A 115 -17.40 -19.75 11.14
N CYS A 116 -16.85 -20.40 12.17
CA CYS A 116 -15.42 -20.40 12.42
C CYS A 116 -14.69 -21.23 11.35
N HIS A 117 -13.77 -20.62 10.61
CA HIS A 117 -12.96 -21.31 9.60
C HIS A 117 -11.82 -22.19 10.18
N ILE A 118 -11.48 -22.03 11.47
CA ILE A 118 -10.42 -22.81 12.13
C ILE A 118 -10.99 -24.12 12.67
N HIS A 119 -12.15 -24.03 13.34
CA HIS A 119 -12.77 -25.15 14.04
C HIS A 119 -13.99 -25.71 13.31
N TYR A 120 -14.39 -25.10 12.18
CA TYR A 120 -15.54 -25.51 11.36
C TYR A 120 -16.85 -25.61 12.15
N GLN A 121 -17.07 -24.64 13.04
CA GLN A 121 -18.24 -24.59 13.92
C GLN A 121 -18.96 -23.25 13.79
N PRO A 122 -20.30 -23.22 13.88
CA PRO A 122 -21.06 -21.97 13.94
C PRO A 122 -20.56 -21.08 15.08
N LEU A 123 -20.50 -19.77 14.83
CA LEU A 123 -20.27 -18.82 15.90
C LEU A 123 -21.52 -18.73 16.77
N SER A 124 -21.32 -18.92 18.06
CA SER A 124 -22.40 -18.89 19.05
C SER A 124 -22.33 -17.61 19.88
N LYS A 125 -23.44 -17.26 20.53
CA LYS A 125 -23.40 -16.16 21.51
C LYS A 125 -22.59 -16.62 22.73
N PRO A 126 -21.87 -15.71 23.40
CA PRO A 126 -21.35 -16.02 24.72
C PRO A 126 -22.55 -16.43 25.61
N ASP A 127 -22.45 -17.59 26.24
CA ASP A 127 -23.44 -18.21 27.14
C ASP A 127 -24.66 -18.94 26.53
N SER A 128 -24.69 -19.22 25.21
CA SER A 128 -25.70 -20.14 24.65
C SER A 128 -25.28 -21.60 24.85
N ASN A 129 -26.01 -22.36 25.67
CA ASN A 129 -25.86 -23.82 25.85
C ASN A 129 -26.36 -24.65 24.64
N GLU A 130 -26.41 -24.05 23.45
CA GLU A 130 -26.87 -24.74 22.24
C GLU A 130 -25.78 -25.71 21.77
N THR A 131 -26.06 -27.00 21.87
CA THR A 131 -25.29 -28.06 21.20
C THR A 131 -25.59 -27.98 19.71
N PHE A 132 -24.66 -27.42 18.94
CA PHE A 132 -24.77 -27.42 17.49
C PHE A 132 -24.36 -28.79 16.95
N ASP A 133 -25.25 -29.42 16.21
CA ASP A 133 -24.89 -30.60 15.40
C ASP A 133 -23.79 -30.19 14.41
N HIS A 134 -22.79 -31.05 14.24
CA HIS A 134 -21.74 -30.88 13.24
C HIS A 134 -22.40 -30.64 11.89
N VAL A 135 -22.30 -29.41 11.39
CA VAL A 135 -22.69 -29.09 10.03
C VAL A 135 -21.55 -29.59 9.15
N ASP A 136 -21.80 -30.61 8.33
CA ASP A 136 -20.91 -30.98 7.24
C ASP A 136 -20.92 -29.81 6.24
N VAL A 137 -19.99 -28.87 6.43
CA VAL A 137 -19.82 -27.73 5.56
C VAL A 137 -18.93 -28.15 4.40
N ASP A 138 -19.49 -28.16 3.21
CA ASP A 138 -18.72 -28.23 1.98
C ASP A 138 -17.87 -26.95 1.86
N LEU A 139 -16.56 -27.08 2.15
CA LEU A 139 -15.56 -26.02 2.13
C LEU A 139 -15.55 -25.21 0.83
N ALA A 140 -15.98 -25.80 -0.28
CA ALA A 140 -16.06 -25.16 -1.58
C ALA A 140 -17.17 -24.11 -1.69
N GLN A 141 -18.15 -24.09 -0.77
CA GLN A 141 -19.34 -23.22 -0.83
C GLN A 141 -19.38 -22.14 0.27
N HIS A 142 -18.24 -21.84 0.90
CA HIS A 142 -18.19 -20.76 1.89
C HIS A 142 -18.34 -19.40 1.17
N PRO A 143 -19.22 -18.48 1.60
CA PRO A 143 -19.47 -17.22 0.90
C PRO A 143 -18.21 -16.38 0.65
N ILE A 144 -17.22 -16.45 1.55
CA ILE A 144 -15.92 -15.78 1.37
C ILE A 144 -15.00 -16.46 0.35
N VAL A 145 -15.15 -17.78 0.14
CA VAL A 145 -14.45 -18.57 -0.88
C VAL A 145 -15.10 -18.32 -2.24
N ASP A 146 -16.43 -18.27 -2.32
CA ASP A 146 -17.16 -17.86 -3.53
C ASP A 146 -16.95 -16.38 -3.87
N LEU A 147 -16.83 -15.50 -2.87
CA LEU A 147 -16.59 -14.06 -3.05
C LEU A 147 -15.16 -13.73 -3.50
N LEU A 148 -14.18 -14.53 -3.08
CA LEU A 148 -12.75 -14.27 -3.33
C LEU A 148 -12.12 -15.26 -4.32
N ASP A 149 -12.84 -16.31 -4.72
CA ASP A 149 -12.42 -17.38 -5.64
C ASP A 149 -10.99 -17.87 -5.33
N SER A 150 -10.71 -18.15 -4.06
CA SER A 150 -9.36 -18.47 -3.58
C SER A 150 -9.36 -19.59 -2.54
N SER A 151 -8.38 -20.49 -2.69
CA SER A 151 -8.06 -21.53 -1.68
C SER A 151 -7.45 -20.96 -0.41
N ASP A 152 -6.92 -19.73 -0.47
CA ASP A 152 -6.54 -18.91 0.68
C ASP A 152 -7.23 -17.53 0.59
N PRO A 153 -8.47 -17.40 1.08
CA PRO A 153 -9.24 -16.16 1.02
C PRO A 153 -8.61 -15.04 1.85
N TRP A 154 -7.74 -15.35 2.80
CA TRP A 154 -7.13 -14.35 3.68
C TRP A 154 -5.91 -13.69 3.05
N LEU A 155 -5.06 -14.48 2.40
CA LEU A 155 -4.02 -13.94 1.52
C LEU A 155 -4.65 -13.13 0.38
N ALA A 156 -5.76 -13.61 -0.18
CA ALA A 156 -6.51 -12.90 -1.22
C ALA A 156 -7.06 -11.56 -0.72
N TYR A 157 -7.72 -11.52 0.44
CA TYR A 157 -8.26 -10.28 1.02
C TYR A 157 -7.16 -9.27 1.39
N THR A 158 -6.08 -9.73 2.04
CA THR A 158 -4.95 -8.87 2.40
C THR A 158 -4.27 -8.29 1.15
N SER A 159 -4.09 -9.11 0.12
CA SER A 159 -3.53 -8.67 -1.16
C SER A 159 -4.47 -7.70 -1.88
N MET A 160 -5.78 -7.94 -1.83
CA MET A 160 -6.80 -7.03 -2.37
C MET A 160 -6.75 -5.67 -1.69
N GLN A 161 -6.70 -5.63 -0.35
CA GLN A 161 -6.67 -4.38 0.39
C GLN A 161 -5.40 -3.58 0.09
N LYS A 162 -4.23 -4.24 0.08
CA LYS A 162 -2.96 -3.63 -0.34
C LYS A 162 -3.03 -3.06 -1.76
N CYS A 163 -3.64 -3.81 -2.68
CA CYS A 163 -3.84 -3.36 -4.05
C CYS A 163 -4.75 -2.12 -4.11
N ILE A 164 -5.86 -2.10 -3.38
CA ILE A 164 -6.78 -0.94 -3.34
C ILE A 164 -6.06 0.31 -2.80
N ASP A 165 -5.31 0.18 -1.72
CA ASP A 165 -4.60 1.31 -1.12
C ASP A 165 -3.48 1.82 -2.04
N GLU A 166 -2.82 0.93 -2.77
CA GLU A 166 -1.84 1.28 -3.80
C GLU A 166 -2.46 2.02 -5.00
N LEU A 167 -3.64 1.59 -5.48
CA LEU A 167 -4.35 2.27 -6.58
C LEU A 167 -4.84 3.66 -6.14
N ARG A 168 -5.31 3.82 -4.91
CA ARG A 168 -5.69 5.13 -4.33
C ARG A 168 -4.48 6.05 -4.22
N TRP A 169 -3.36 5.52 -3.72
CA TRP A 169 -2.09 6.24 -3.66
C TRP A 169 -1.67 6.72 -5.05
N LEU A 170 -1.73 5.83 -6.06
CA LEU A 170 -1.34 6.16 -7.43
C LEU A 170 -2.21 7.29 -8.01
N CYS A 171 -3.53 7.21 -7.84
CA CYS A 171 -4.45 8.28 -8.25
C CYS A 171 -4.04 9.64 -7.67
N TRP A 172 -3.76 9.68 -6.36
CA TRP A 172 -3.42 10.91 -5.68
C TRP A 172 -2.06 11.47 -6.13
N ARG A 173 -1.06 10.60 -6.31
CA ARG A 173 0.29 11.01 -6.73
C ARG A 173 0.37 11.42 -8.18
N LEU A 174 -0.32 10.73 -9.08
CA LEU A 174 -0.46 11.19 -10.46
C LEU A 174 -1.05 12.58 -10.50
N LYS A 175 -2.13 12.82 -9.77
CA LYS A 175 -2.77 14.14 -9.73
C LYS A 175 -1.82 15.23 -9.27
N GLN A 176 -1.15 15.00 -8.15
CA GLN A 176 -0.13 15.93 -7.66
C GLN A 176 0.99 16.14 -8.67
N PHE A 177 1.48 15.07 -9.30
CA PHE A 177 2.58 15.16 -10.25
C PHE A 177 2.21 16.00 -11.47
N TYR A 178 1.08 15.71 -12.11
CA TYR A 178 0.59 16.46 -13.26
C TYR A 178 0.31 17.92 -12.91
N GLU A 179 -0.36 18.20 -11.80
CA GLU A 179 -0.77 19.56 -11.45
C GLU A 179 0.41 20.42 -10.98
N ILE A 180 1.35 19.86 -10.21
CA ILE A 180 2.47 20.60 -9.61
C ILE A 180 3.67 20.67 -10.54
N HIS A 181 4.05 19.56 -11.18
CA HIS A 181 5.30 19.47 -11.95
C HIS A 181 5.11 19.64 -13.45
N LEU A 182 3.92 19.33 -13.98
CA LEU A 182 3.63 19.48 -15.40
C LEU A 182 2.68 20.65 -15.70
N GLY A 183 2.04 21.24 -14.69
CA GLY A 183 1.05 22.31 -14.87
C GLY A 183 -0.22 21.86 -15.62
N ILE A 184 -0.50 20.56 -15.64
CA ILE A 184 -1.62 19.95 -16.35
C ILE A 184 -2.67 19.51 -15.33
N ARG A 185 -3.92 19.86 -15.56
CA ARG A 185 -5.03 19.44 -14.70
C ARG A 185 -5.33 17.95 -14.89
N LEU A 186 -5.40 17.20 -13.80
CA LEU A 186 -5.72 15.76 -13.83
C LEU A 186 -7.02 15.45 -13.11
N HIS A 187 -7.89 14.68 -13.78
CA HIS A 187 -9.16 14.23 -13.24
C HIS A 187 -9.07 12.74 -12.84
N THR A 188 -9.39 12.45 -11.57
CA THR A 188 -9.27 11.10 -10.99
C THR A 188 -10.58 10.56 -10.41
N MET A 189 -11.68 11.31 -10.50
CA MET A 189 -12.93 10.95 -9.83
C MET A 189 -13.54 9.65 -10.36
N ASN A 190 -13.43 9.38 -11.66
CA ASN A 190 -13.97 8.15 -12.26
C ASN A 190 -13.16 6.93 -11.79
N ALA A 191 -11.83 7.08 -11.72
CA ALA A 191 -10.94 6.05 -11.21
C ALA A 191 -11.20 5.76 -9.72
N LEU A 192 -11.33 6.79 -8.88
CA LEU A 192 -11.63 6.63 -7.45
C LEU A 192 -13.01 6.03 -7.21
N SER A 193 -14.02 6.45 -7.98
CA SER A 193 -15.36 5.86 -7.93
C SER A 193 -15.31 4.37 -8.26
N TRP A 194 -14.59 4.01 -9.32
CA TRP A 194 -14.40 2.61 -9.70
C TRP A 194 -13.68 1.83 -8.60
N ILE A 195 -12.58 2.32 -8.02
CA ILE A 195 -11.89 1.66 -6.90
C ILE A 195 -12.85 1.35 -5.74
N ASN A 196 -13.73 2.28 -5.42
CA ASN A 196 -14.66 2.13 -4.30
C ASN A 196 -15.88 1.24 -4.63
N SER A 197 -16.14 0.97 -5.91
CA SER A 197 -17.27 0.15 -6.37
C SER A 197 -16.90 -1.28 -6.79
N ILE A 198 -15.61 -1.62 -6.86
CA ILE A 198 -15.15 -2.94 -7.35
C ILE A 198 -15.50 -4.05 -6.34
N PRO A 199 -16.21 -5.11 -6.76
CA PRO A 199 -16.33 -6.32 -5.97
C PRO A 199 -14.97 -7.07 -5.90
N PRO A 200 -14.68 -7.79 -4.79
CA PRO A 200 -13.41 -8.48 -4.58
C PRO A 200 -12.96 -9.45 -5.70
N ALA A 201 -13.94 -10.06 -6.37
CA ALA A 201 -13.76 -11.21 -7.26
C ALA A 201 -13.16 -10.90 -8.64
N GLU A 202 -13.16 -9.65 -9.09
CA GLU A 202 -12.84 -9.38 -10.50
C GLU A 202 -11.49 -8.69 -10.69
N HIS A 203 -10.77 -9.18 -11.70
CA HIS A 203 -9.57 -8.62 -12.33
C HIS A 203 -8.22 -8.94 -11.68
N SER A 204 -7.31 -9.54 -12.48
CA SER A 204 -5.89 -9.67 -12.15
C SER A 204 -5.28 -8.30 -11.83
N SER A 205 -4.25 -8.26 -10.98
CA SER A 205 -3.55 -7.02 -10.59
C SER A 205 -3.22 -6.13 -11.80
N ASP A 206 -2.72 -6.72 -12.88
CA ASP A 206 -2.36 -6.03 -14.13
C ASP A 206 -3.54 -5.30 -14.75
N SER A 207 -4.68 -5.97 -14.85
CA SER A 207 -5.89 -5.40 -15.46
C SER A 207 -6.47 -4.24 -14.62
N ARG A 208 -6.20 -4.20 -13.31
CA ARG A 208 -6.60 -3.09 -12.45
C ARG A 208 -5.80 -1.82 -12.72
N PHE A 209 -4.47 -1.91 -12.82
CA PHE A 209 -3.63 -0.75 -13.16
C PHE A 209 -3.94 -0.22 -14.57
N ASP A 210 -4.14 -1.11 -15.54
CA ASP A 210 -4.53 -0.72 -16.91
C ASP A 210 -5.89 -0.03 -16.95
N ARG A 211 -6.85 -0.48 -16.14
CA ARG A 211 -8.18 0.14 -16.05
C ARG A 211 -8.10 1.53 -15.41
N ILE A 212 -7.39 1.68 -14.30
CA ILE A 212 -7.22 2.98 -13.62
C ILE A 212 -6.55 3.99 -14.52
N THR A 213 -5.43 3.63 -15.14
CA THR A 213 -4.71 4.53 -16.05
C THR A 213 -5.57 4.93 -17.24
N SER A 214 -6.36 4.00 -17.78
CA SER A 214 -7.34 4.30 -18.85
C SER A 214 -8.43 5.26 -18.40
N LEU A 215 -9.04 5.03 -17.22
CA LEU A 215 -10.09 5.90 -16.68
C LEU A 215 -9.58 7.32 -16.43
N ILE A 216 -8.36 7.47 -15.90
CA ILE A 216 -7.72 8.77 -15.68
C ILE A 216 -7.44 9.48 -17.01
N ALA A 217 -6.87 8.75 -17.99
CA ALA A 217 -6.56 9.27 -19.31
C ALA A 217 -7.83 9.75 -20.03
N ASP A 218 -8.87 8.92 -20.05
CA ASP A 218 -10.14 9.23 -20.70
C ASP A 218 -10.83 10.42 -20.02
N GLN A 219 -10.83 10.50 -18.68
CA GLN A 219 -11.43 11.62 -17.95
C GLN A 219 -10.63 12.93 -18.11
N SER A 220 -9.32 12.84 -18.32
CA SER A 220 -8.42 14.00 -18.40
C SER A 220 -8.11 14.43 -19.84
N GLY A 221 -8.57 13.68 -20.85
CA GLY A 221 -8.22 13.92 -22.25
C GLY A 221 -6.74 13.74 -22.57
N LEU A 222 -6.06 12.86 -21.82
CA LEU A 222 -4.62 12.59 -21.96
C LEU A 222 -4.37 11.30 -22.74
N GLN A 223 -3.16 11.17 -23.30
CA GLN A 223 -2.75 9.93 -23.94
C GLN A 223 -2.56 8.82 -22.91
N LYS A 224 -3.17 7.65 -23.18
CA LYS A 224 -3.11 6.48 -22.29
C LYS A 224 -1.67 6.01 -22.05
N SER A 225 -0.84 6.04 -23.10
CA SER A 225 0.58 5.69 -23.03
C SER A 225 1.35 6.56 -22.03
N ASP A 226 1.08 7.87 -22.02
CA ASP A 226 1.77 8.81 -21.15
C ASP A 226 1.38 8.63 -19.69
N VAL A 227 0.07 8.45 -19.44
CA VAL A 227 -0.44 8.19 -18.09
C VAL A 227 0.12 6.86 -17.55
N ARG A 228 0.21 5.81 -18.39
CA ARG A 228 0.81 4.53 -18.01
C ARG A 228 2.29 4.64 -17.70
N LEU A 229 3.06 5.30 -18.56
CA LEU A 229 4.50 5.50 -18.38
C LEU A 229 4.80 6.28 -17.09
N LEU A 230 4.06 7.37 -16.87
CA LEU A 230 4.19 8.17 -15.64
C LEU A 230 3.79 7.38 -14.39
N SER A 231 2.73 6.57 -14.48
CA SER A 231 2.33 5.69 -13.37
C SER A 231 3.45 4.71 -13.01
N ALA A 232 4.06 4.08 -14.02
CA ALA A 232 5.15 3.14 -13.83
C ALA A 232 6.38 3.81 -13.22
N LEU A 233 6.75 5.01 -13.71
CA LEU A 233 7.85 5.79 -13.13
C LEU A 233 7.59 6.11 -11.66
N LEU A 234 6.38 6.56 -11.31
CA LEU A 234 6.01 6.90 -9.92
C LEU A 234 6.01 5.69 -8.99
N LEU A 235 5.56 4.51 -9.45
CA LEU A 235 5.62 3.27 -8.68
C LEU A 235 7.08 2.89 -8.37
N TRP A 236 7.98 2.99 -9.35
CA TRP A 236 9.41 2.75 -9.13
C TRP A 236 10.07 3.78 -8.23
N GLN A 237 9.67 5.04 -8.38
CA GLN A 237 10.11 6.17 -7.57
C GLN A 237 9.89 5.90 -6.06
N ARG A 238 8.83 5.17 -5.70
CA ARG A 238 8.48 4.77 -4.32
C ARG A 238 9.53 3.86 -3.66
N MET A 239 10.30 3.11 -4.46
CA MET A 239 11.32 2.18 -3.96
C MET A 239 12.62 2.88 -3.51
N VAL A 240 12.79 4.16 -3.84
CA VAL A 240 14.00 4.91 -3.50
C VAL A 240 13.84 5.64 -2.16
N PRO A 241 14.85 5.65 -1.27
CA PRO A 241 14.77 6.35 0.01
C PRO A 241 14.46 7.86 -0.10
N ASN A 242 14.92 8.53 -1.16
CA ASN A 242 14.75 9.97 -1.40
C ASN A 242 13.67 10.21 -2.46
N ASN A 243 12.46 9.73 -2.18
CA ASN A 243 11.41 9.80 -3.16
C ASN A 243 10.73 11.19 -3.27
N LEU A 244 10.11 11.49 -4.41
CA LEU A 244 9.54 12.81 -4.76
C LEU A 244 8.51 13.29 -3.72
N PHE A 245 7.85 12.35 -3.05
CA PHE A 245 6.69 12.61 -2.20
C PHE A 245 6.93 12.29 -0.73
N ARG A 246 8.15 12.54 -0.24
CA ARG A 246 8.60 12.33 1.15
C ARG A 246 7.83 13.21 2.15
N ALA A 247 6.56 12.90 2.38
CA ALA A 247 5.74 13.47 3.45
C ALA A 247 5.50 12.39 4.50
N ALA A 248 5.70 12.70 5.78
CA ALA A 248 5.31 11.84 6.88
C ALA A 248 3.80 11.54 6.80
N GLY A 249 3.41 10.26 6.90
CA GLY A 249 1.99 9.84 6.77
C GLY A 249 1.51 9.58 5.34
N ALA A 250 2.40 9.61 4.33
CA ALA A 250 2.10 9.35 2.92
C ALA A 250 1.82 7.86 2.55
N GLY A 251 1.77 6.94 3.52
CA GLY A 251 1.59 5.52 3.24
C GLY A 251 2.78 4.87 2.52
N ALA A 252 4.01 5.27 2.85
CA ALA A 252 5.24 4.71 2.28
C ALA A 252 5.57 3.30 2.81
N GLU A 253 4.58 2.41 2.87
CA GLU A 253 4.84 0.98 2.77
C GLU A 253 5.19 0.71 1.29
N GLY A 254 6.08 -0.22 0.94
CA GLY A 254 6.65 -0.34 -0.42
C GLY A 254 5.64 -0.70 -1.53
N ALA A 255 6.07 -0.63 -2.80
CA ALA A 255 5.29 -1.14 -3.92
C ALA A 255 5.14 -2.67 -3.83
N THR A 256 3.99 -3.20 -4.25
CA THR A 256 3.79 -4.66 -4.32
C THR A 256 4.60 -5.27 -5.47
N GLU A 257 4.94 -6.55 -5.38
CA GLU A 257 5.65 -7.25 -6.48
C GLU A 257 4.86 -7.16 -7.79
N ALA A 258 3.54 -7.36 -7.72
CA ALA A 258 2.65 -7.25 -8.87
C ALA A 258 2.63 -5.84 -9.50
N SER A 259 2.69 -4.77 -8.69
CA SER A 259 2.71 -3.41 -9.24
C SER A 259 4.07 -3.06 -9.86
N LEU A 260 5.17 -3.58 -9.30
CA LEU A 260 6.51 -3.45 -9.87
C LEU A 260 6.65 -4.24 -11.18
N GLU A 261 6.07 -5.45 -11.25
CA GLU A 261 6.03 -6.24 -12.47
C GLU A 261 5.25 -5.50 -13.58
N TRP A 262 4.04 -5.03 -13.27
CA TRP A 262 3.25 -4.21 -14.20
C TRP A 262 4.03 -2.98 -14.65
N ALA A 263 4.64 -2.24 -13.72
CA ALA A 263 5.42 -1.04 -14.02
C ALA A 263 6.59 -1.35 -14.95
N SER A 264 7.32 -2.44 -14.72
CA SER A 264 8.45 -2.87 -15.55
C SER A 264 8.04 -3.11 -17.01
N ARG A 265 6.89 -3.77 -17.21
CA ARG A 265 6.34 -4.00 -18.57
C ARG A 265 6.01 -2.68 -19.27
N GLN A 266 5.43 -1.71 -18.56
CA GLN A 266 5.14 -0.39 -19.14
C GLN A 266 6.42 0.40 -19.49
N LEU A 267 7.46 0.30 -18.66
CA LEU A 267 8.74 0.95 -18.94
C LEU A 267 9.43 0.36 -20.18
N ILE A 268 9.40 -0.96 -20.35
CA ILE A 268 10.00 -1.64 -21.52
C ILE A 268 9.17 -1.40 -22.78
N ALA A 269 7.84 -1.33 -22.67
CA ALA A 269 6.95 -1.06 -23.80
C ALA A 269 7.08 0.38 -24.35
N SER A 270 7.69 1.31 -23.59
CA SER A 270 7.92 2.69 -24.01
C SER A 270 9.25 2.80 -24.76
N GLU A 271 9.20 3.03 -26.07
CA GLU A 271 10.38 3.24 -26.90
C GLU A 271 11.31 4.36 -26.38
N PRO A 272 10.82 5.56 -25.99
CA PRO A 272 11.66 6.59 -25.39
C PRO A 272 12.37 6.14 -24.10
N MET A 273 11.68 5.36 -23.27
CA MET A 273 12.25 4.84 -22.03
C MET A 273 13.29 3.76 -22.31
N LEU A 274 13.04 2.89 -23.28
CA LEU A 274 13.98 1.86 -23.71
C LEU A 274 15.27 2.49 -24.26
N MET A 275 15.15 3.53 -25.08
CA MET A 275 16.31 4.29 -25.57
C MET A 275 17.10 4.91 -24.42
N PHE A 276 16.43 5.53 -23.46
CA PHE A 276 17.08 6.06 -22.25
C PHE A 276 17.82 4.96 -21.47
N ILE A 277 17.21 3.78 -21.28
CA ILE A 277 17.82 2.65 -20.56
C ILE A 277 19.07 2.14 -21.28
N CYS A 278 19.00 1.95 -22.60
CA CYS A 278 20.13 1.52 -23.42
C CYS A 278 21.30 2.52 -23.34
N ASP A 279 21.02 3.80 -23.53
CA ASP A 279 22.05 4.85 -23.47
C ASP A 279 22.61 5.00 -22.06
N ALA A 280 21.77 4.88 -21.03
CA ALA A 280 22.19 4.93 -19.63
C ALA A 280 23.08 3.74 -19.24
N HIS A 281 22.83 2.56 -19.80
CA HIS A 281 23.66 1.37 -19.61
C HIS A 281 25.02 1.49 -20.30
N GLN A 282 25.04 2.09 -21.49
CA GLN A 282 26.27 2.29 -22.28
C GLN A 282 27.08 3.52 -21.83
N ALA A 283 26.49 4.43 -21.05
CA ALA A 283 27.13 5.65 -20.61
C ALA A 283 28.35 5.36 -19.71
N PRO A 284 29.54 5.96 -20.00
CA PRO A 284 30.68 5.88 -19.10
C PRO A 284 30.34 6.37 -17.69
N ARG A 285 30.92 5.78 -16.65
CA ARG A 285 30.63 6.08 -15.23
C ARG A 285 30.75 7.56 -14.84
N ASN A 286 31.49 8.36 -15.60
CA ASN A 286 31.75 9.78 -15.35
C ASN A 286 31.04 10.73 -16.32
N THR A 287 30.18 10.22 -17.20
CA THR A 287 29.42 11.04 -18.16
C THR A 287 28.32 11.81 -17.44
N PRO A 288 27.95 13.04 -17.88
CA PRO A 288 26.78 13.72 -17.36
C PRO A 288 25.58 12.78 -17.40
N LYS A 289 24.91 12.61 -16.26
CA LYS A 289 23.75 11.71 -16.18
C LYS A 289 22.73 12.17 -17.22
N LEU A 290 22.39 11.28 -18.16
CA LEU A 290 21.34 11.49 -19.16
C LEU A 290 20.06 11.95 -18.45
N ARG A 291 19.36 12.93 -18.99
CA ARG A 291 18.13 13.47 -18.40
C ARG A 291 16.93 12.78 -19.01
N LEU A 292 15.98 12.36 -18.18
CA LEU A 292 14.84 11.57 -18.64
C LEU A 292 13.90 12.45 -19.49
N ARG A 293 13.77 13.74 -19.12
CA ARG A 293 13.02 14.75 -19.87
C ARG A 293 13.53 15.01 -21.29
N ASP A 294 14.78 14.66 -21.59
CA ASP A 294 15.36 14.83 -22.93
C ASP A 294 14.90 13.70 -23.88
N TYR A 295 14.43 12.57 -23.33
CA TYR A 295 13.94 11.40 -24.08
C TYR A 295 12.42 11.35 -24.15
N ILE A 296 11.72 11.69 -23.05
CA ILE A 296 10.26 11.55 -22.93
C ILE A 296 9.59 12.92 -23.14
N PRO A 297 8.85 13.15 -24.25
CA PRO A 297 8.29 14.48 -24.56
C PRO A 297 7.33 15.02 -23.49
N SER A 298 6.53 14.16 -22.86
CA SER A 298 5.61 14.54 -21.80
C SER A 298 6.31 15.04 -20.52
N LEU A 299 7.62 14.79 -20.39
CA LEU A 299 8.45 15.25 -19.28
C LEU A 299 9.29 16.49 -19.61
N ALA A 300 9.23 17.02 -20.84
CA ALA A 300 10.09 18.12 -21.28
C ALA A 300 10.03 19.37 -20.38
N GLY A 301 8.89 19.60 -19.73
CA GLY A 301 8.65 20.73 -18.83
C GLY A 301 9.20 20.57 -17.40
N LEU A 302 9.74 19.40 -17.03
CA LEU A 302 10.21 19.17 -15.66
C LEU A 302 11.42 20.04 -15.30
N ASP A 303 11.49 20.48 -14.05
CA ASP A 303 12.70 21.07 -13.48
C ASP A 303 13.80 20.00 -13.26
N GLU A 304 15.06 20.46 -13.13
CA GLU A 304 16.21 19.57 -13.01
C GLU A 304 16.19 18.72 -11.73
N ALA A 305 15.61 19.21 -10.62
CA ALA A 305 15.55 18.47 -9.37
C ALA A 305 14.53 17.32 -9.46
N THR A 306 13.37 17.58 -10.06
CA THR A 306 12.32 16.58 -10.29
C THR A 306 12.78 15.51 -11.28
N ASP A 307 13.40 15.91 -12.39
CA ASP A 307 14.01 14.97 -13.35
C ASP A 307 15.10 14.11 -12.70
N LYS A 308 15.99 14.71 -11.90
CA LYS A 308 17.03 13.98 -11.15
C LYS A 308 16.43 12.95 -10.18
N ALA A 309 15.35 13.28 -9.50
CA ALA A 309 14.69 12.37 -8.57
C ALA A 309 14.04 11.17 -9.27
N LEU A 310 13.39 11.37 -10.43
CA LEU A 310 12.86 10.27 -11.25
C LEU A 310 13.98 9.36 -11.73
N ARG A 311 15.07 9.93 -12.24
CA ARG A 311 16.22 9.17 -12.72
C ARG A 311 16.90 8.37 -11.62
N GLN A 312 16.89 8.87 -10.39
CA GLN A 312 17.51 8.16 -9.28
C GLN A 312 16.91 6.77 -9.12
N ALA A 313 15.60 6.59 -9.31
CA ALA A 313 14.97 5.26 -9.30
C ALA A 313 15.56 4.33 -10.36
N VAL A 314 15.71 4.82 -11.58
CA VAL A 314 16.25 4.04 -12.70
C VAL A 314 17.71 3.64 -12.49
N TYR A 315 18.53 4.52 -11.92
CA TYR A 315 19.96 4.25 -11.66
C TYR A 315 20.24 3.51 -10.35
N SER A 316 19.40 3.64 -9.32
CA SER A 316 19.69 3.11 -7.98
C SER A 316 19.12 1.73 -7.70
N CYS A 317 18.07 1.32 -8.42
CA CYS A 317 17.41 0.03 -8.21
C CYS A 317 17.89 -1.07 -9.17
N GLY A 318 19.05 -0.93 -9.81
CA GLY A 318 19.51 -1.93 -10.81
C GLY A 318 18.66 -2.00 -12.08
N LEU A 319 17.68 -1.10 -12.21
CA LEU A 319 16.65 -1.10 -13.24
C LEU A 319 17.20 -1.16 -14.66
N THR A 320 18.28 -0.42 -14.92
CA THR A 320 18.92 -0.41 -16.24
C THR A 320 19.51 -1.76 -16.62
N THR A 321 19.87 -2.60 -15.65
CA THR A 321 20.41 -3.94 -15.90
C THR A 321 19.28 -4.97 -15.91
N GLU A 322 18.34 -4.90 -14.98
CA GLU A 322 17.22 -5.83 -14.88
C GLU A 322 16.26 -5.71 -16.07
N LEU A 323 15.90 -4.50 -16.49
CA LEU A 323 14.98 -4.31 -17.63
C LEU A 323 15.59 -4.72 -18.97
N LEU A 324 16.92 -4.65 -19.13
CA LEU A 324 17.60 -5.16 -20.33
C LEU A 324 17.54 -6.69 -20.43
N VAL A 325 17.54 -7.40 -19.30
CA VAL A 325 17.39 -8.86 -19.26
C VAL A 325 15.96 -9.29 -19.63
N MET A 326 14.97 -8.44 -19.38
CA MET A 326 13.56 -8.69 -19.73
C MET A 326 13.22 -8.42 -21.20
N LEU A 327 14.18 -7.95 -22.00
CA LEU A 327 13.99 -7.81 -23.44
C LEU A 327 13.91 -9.20 -24.10
N PRO A 328 12.97 -9.43 -25.04
CA PRO A 328 12.97 -10.66 -25.82
C PRO A 328 14.34 -10.86 -26.48
N SER A 329 14.90 -12.06 -26.38
CA SER A 329 16.23 -12.45 -26.91
C SER A 329 16.37 -12.36 -28.45
N GLY A 330 15.47 -11.66 -29.13
CA GLY A 330 15.36 -11.58 -30.57
C GLY A 330 14.93 -10.19 -31.01
N ASP A 331 15.85 -9.23 -30.99
CA ASP A 331 15.98 -8.31 -32.12
C ASP A 331 17.36 -7.66 -32.11
N LYS A 332 18.28 -8.19 -32.92
CA LYS A 332 19.58 -7.56 -33.23
C LYS A 332 19.42 -6.30 -34.10
N SER A 333 18.19 -5.80 -34.28
CA SER A 333 17.84 -4.69 -35.16
C SER A 333 17.76 -3.33 -34.46
N ILE A 334 17.75 -3.29 -33.12
CA ILE A 334 17.88 -2.02 -32.38
C ILE A 334 19.37 -1.67 -32.28
N GLN A 335 19.98 -1.34 -33.42
CA GLN A 335 21.16 -0.49 -33.39
C GLN A 335 20.69 0.95 -33.09
N PRO A 336 21.18 1.59 -32.01
CA PRO A 336 20.87 2.98 -31.76
C PRO A 336 21.41 3.82 -32.92
N LYS A 337 20.57 4.63 -33.55
CA LYS A 337 21.04 5.78 -34.34
C LYS A 337 21.76 6.69 -33.35
N ALA A 338 23.09 6.58 -33.30
CA ALA A 338 23.92 7.60 -32.68
C ALA A 338 23.45 8.95 -33.23
N ALA A 339 23.02 9.84 -32.35
CA ALA A 339 22.74 11.22 -32.71
C ALA A 339 24.02 11.78 -33.34
N GLN A 340 24.05 11.85 -34.67
CA GLN A 340 25.05 12.58 -35.40
C GLN A 340 24.89 14.05 -34.96
N LYS A 341 25.76 14.50 -34.05
CA LYS A 341 26.08 15.91 -33.94
C LYS A 341 26.46 16.38 -35.35
N PRO A 342 25.92 17.51 -35.85
CA PRO A 342 26.50 18.15 -37.01
C PRO A 342 27.94 18.51 -36.63
N LEU A 343 28.91 17.93 -37.33
CA LEU A 343 30.29 18.37 -37.27
C LEU A 343 30.31 19.86 -37.63
N GLU A 344 30.87 20.67 -36.75
CA GLU A 344 31.33 22.01 -37.07
C GLU A 344 32.32 21.90 -38.24
N ALA A 345 31.87 22.30 -39.43
CA ALA A 345 32.76 22.58 -40.54
C ALA A 345 33.47 23.90 -40.25
N CYS A 346 34.65 23.80 -39.67
CA CYS A 346 35.66 24.83 -39.76
C CYS A 346 35.95 25.06 -41.26
N GLN A 347 35.45 26.15 -41.83
CA GLN A 347 35.99 26.70 -43.07
C GLN A 347 36.76 27.96 -42.74
N GLN A 348 38.09 27.79 -42.70
CA GLN A 348 39.03 28.82 -43.06
C GLN A 348 38.63 29.41 -44.42
N GLN A 349 38.66 30.73 -44.56
CA GLN A 349 38.98 31.34 -45.84
C GLN A 349 40.13 32.33 -45.68
N PRO A 350 41.09 32.35 -46.63
CA PRO A 350 42.33 33.10 -46.52
C PRO A 350 42.30 34.45 -47.25
N ALA A 351 43.39 35.17 -47.05
CA ALA A 351 43.86 36.45 -47.62
C ALA A 351 43.48 37.70 -46.84
#